data_AF-A0A7W4VI87-F1
#
_entry.id   AF-A0A7W4VI87-F1
#
_cell.length_a   1.000
_cell.length_b   1.000
_cell.length_c   1.000
_cell.angle_alpha   90.00
_cell.angle_beta   90.00
_cell.angle_gamma   90.00
#
_symmetry.space_group_name_H-M   'P 1'
#
loop_
_entity.id
_entity.type
_entity.pdbx_description
1 polymer ?
#
loop_
_entity_poly.entity_id
_entity_poly.type
_entity_poly.pdbx_seq_one_letter_code
_entity_poly.pdbx_strand_id
1 'polypeptide(L)' 'MAKSPAVADKPVESAGSEPLTLTEFCIRLSKRVKRVELIGAFEFVEKAAGHVRDTEEAFQGRFDAFIKQPA' A
#
# COMPACT_ATOMS: atom_id res chain seq x y z
N MET A 1 24.84 -16.92 35.91
CA MET A 1 24.73 -17.47 34.55
C MET A 1 23.63 -16.73 33.83
N ALA A 2 23.95 -16.10 32.69
CA ALA A 2 23.04 -15.29 31.90
C ALA A 2 21.97 -16.16 31.23
N LYS A 3 20.72 -15.69 31.23
CA LYS A 3 19.69 -16.21 30.32
C LYS A 3 18.72 -15.09 29.98
N SER A 4 19.10 -14.32 28.97
CA SER A 4 18.19 -13.40 28.28
C SER A 4 17.07 -14.22 27.63
N PRO A 5 15.80 -13.81 27.71
CA PRO A 5 14.80 -14.27 26.79
C PRO A 5 14.53 -13.20 25.72
N ALA A 6 14.81 -13.61 24.49
CA ALA A 6 14.04 -13.34 23.27
C ALA A 6 13.57 -11.90 23.03
N VAL A 7 14.29 -11.23 22.13
CA VAL A 7 13.72 -10.19 21.28
C VAL A 7 12.48 -10.79 20.62
N ALA A 8 11.32 -10.22 20.92
CA ALA A 8 10.06 -10.59 20.30
C ALA A 8 10.17 -10.39 18.79
N ASP A 9 10.32 -11.51 18.09
CA ASP A 9 10.05 -11.66 16.68
C ASP A 9 8.58 -11.26 16.48
N LYS A 10 8.35 -10.00 16.14
CA LYS A 10 7.07 -9.61 15.57
C LYS A 10 7.00 -10.36 14.24
N PRO A 11 5.97 -11.19 14.00
CA PRO A 11 5.72 -11.61 12.65
C PRO A 11 5.53 -10.31 11.86
N VAL A 12 6.44 -10.06 10.91
CA VAL A 12 6.10 -9.23 9.75
C VAL A 12 5.09 -10.08 9.01
N GLU A 13 3.86 -10.02 9.49
CA GLU A 13 2.69 -10.56 8.83
C GLU A 13 2.69 -9.86 7.48
N SER A 14 3.04 -10.61 6.43
CA SER A 14 2.93 -10.19 5.05
C SER A 14 1.53 -9.60 4.88
N ALA A 15 1.43 -8.27 4.90
CA ALA A 15 0.19 -7.52 4.71
C ALA A 15 -0.31 -7.62 3.25
N GLY A 16 -0.05 -8.76 2.60
CA GLY A 16 0.10 -8.89 1.17
C GLY A 16 -0.57 -10.12 0.59
N SER A 17 -1.72 -10.53 1.13
CA SER A 17 -2.48 -11.62 0.53
C SER A 17 -3.98 -11.44 0.60
N GLU A 18 -4.48 -10.54 1.46
CA GLU A 18 -5.90 -10.25 1.49
C GLU A 18 -6.24 -9.15 0.48
N PRO A 19 -7.20 -9.42 -0.44
CA PRO A 19 -7.61 -8.43 -1.42
C PRO A 19 -8.41 -7.32 -0.75
N LEU A 20 -7.91 -6.09 -0.85
CA LEU A 20 -8.51 -4.88 -0.32
C LEU A 20 -9.02 -3.98 -1.45
N THR A 21 -9.93 -3.08 -1.11
CA THR A 21 -10.47 -2.13 -2.10
C THR A 21 -9.47 -1.01 -2.36
N LEU A 22 -9.51 -0.44 -3.56
CA LEU A 22 -8.69 0.72 -3.92
C LEU A 22 -8.84 1.88 -2.90
N THR A 23 -10.05 2.10 -2.40
CA THR A 23 -10.30 3.12 -1.36
C THR A 23 -9.57 2.79 -0.06
N GLU A 24 -9.61 1.53 0.39
CA GLU A 24 -8.86 1.09 1.58
C GLU A 24 -7.36 1.24 1.40
N PHE A 25 -6.85 0.93 0.20
CA PHE A 25 -5.45 1.16 -0.16
C PHE A 25 -5.10 2.64 -0.01
N CYS A 26 -5.86 3.54 -0.64
CA CYS A 26 -5.63 4.99 -0.59
C CYS A 26 -5.69 5.54 0.84
N ILE A 27 -6.61 5.04 1.68
CA ILE A 27 -6.69 5.41 3.11
C ILE A 27 -5.41 4.97 3.84
N ARG A 28 -4.94 3.73 3.65
CA ARG A 28 -3.69 3.24 4.26
C ARG A 28 -2.49 4.04 3.76
N LEU A 29 -2.44 4.33 2.47
CA LEU A 29 -1.38 5.09 1.82
C LEU A 29 -1.28 6.51 2.38
N SER A 30 -2.41 7.17 2.66
CA SER A 30 -2.45 8.54 3.24
C SER A 30 -1.78 8.65 4.63
N LYS A 31 -1.64 7.54 5.35
CA LYS A 31 -0.90 7.50 6.62
C LYS A 31 0.60 7.73 6.40
N ARG A 32 1.14 7.26 5.28
CA ARG A 32 2.58 7.29 4.93
C ARG A 32 2.92 8.41 3.95
N VAL A 33 2.10 8.59 2.91
CA VAL A 33 2.28 9.57 1.84
C VAL A 33 1.38 10.79 2.11
N LYS A 34 1.98 11.98 2.22
CA LYS A 34 1.26 13.24 2.51
C LYS A 34 0.79 14.01 1.28
N ARG A 35 1.08 13.52 0.07
CA ARG A 35 0.65 14.15 -1.19
C ARG A 35 -0.76 13.68 -1.56
N VAL A 36 -1.77 14.32 -0.98
CA VAL A 36 -3.18 13.95 -1.17
C VAL A 36 -3.64 14.05 -2.62
N GLU A 37 -3.15 15.04 -3.37
CA GLU A 37 -3.47 15.21 -4.80
C GLU A 37 -2.95 14.04 -5.63
N LEU A 38 -1.78 13.52 -5.28
CA LEU A 38 -1.17 12.37 -5.97
C LEU A 38 -1.97 11.08 -5.68
N ILE A 39 -2.38 10.88 -4.43
CA ILE A 39 -3.21 9.73 -4.05
C ILE A 39 -4.55 9.79 -4.76
N GLY A 40 -5.17 10.98 -4.84
CA GLY A 40 -6.43 11.18 -5.57
C GLY A 40 -6.28 10.96 -7.08
N ALA A 41 -5.17 11.41 -7.69
CA ALA A 41 -4.88 11.16 -9.09
C ALA A 41 -4.71 9.66 -9.39
N PHE A 42 -3.98 8.95 -8.53
CA PHE A 42 -3.84 7.49 -8.63
C PHE A 42 -5.19 6.77 -8.50
N GLU A 43 -6.00 7.14 -7.50
CA GLU A 43 -7.33 6.57 -7.29
C GLU A 43 -8.23 6.77 -8.51
N PHE A 44 -8.19 7.95 -9.12
CA PHE A 44 -8.94 8.25 -10.34
C PHE A 44 -8.52 7.37 -11.52
N VAL A 45 -7.20 7.23 -11.74
CA VAL A 45 -6.65 6.42 -12.83
C VAL A 45 -7.00 4.94 -12.64
N GLU A 46 -6.84 4.39 -11.43
CA GLU A 46 -7.17 2.99 -11.16
C GLU A 46 -8.68 2.73 -11.29
N LYS A 47 -9.55 3.66 -10.86
CA LYS A 47 -11.00 3.55 -11.09
C LYS A 47 -11.34 3.57 -12.58
N ALA A 48 -10.70 4.43 -13.36
CA ALA A 48 -10.91 4.49 -14.81
C ALA A 48 -10.42 3.22 -15.52
N ALA A 49 -9.39 2.56 -15.00
CA ALA A 49 -8.90 1.26 -15.46
C ALA A 49 -9.73 0.07 -14.97
N GLY A 50 -10.69 0.27 -14.06
CA GLY A 50 -11.51 -0.79 -13.48
C GLY A 50 -10.85 -1.57 -12.33
N HIS A 51 -9.70 -1.11 -11.83
CA HIS A 51 -8.97 -1.72 -10.73
C HIS A 51 -9.55 -1.27 -9.37
N VAL A 52 -10.70 -1.82 -9.00
CA VAL A 52 -11.41 -1.45 -7.76
C VAL A 52 -11.02 -2.28 -6.54
N ARG A 53 -10.46 -3.47 -6.75
CA ARG A 53 -10.06 -4.40 -5.68
C ARG A 53 -8.87 -5.23 -6.13
N ASP A 54 -7.84 -5.27 -5.30
CA ASP A 54 -6.60 -6.00 -5.56
C ASP A 54 -5.84 -6.21 -4.24
N THR A 55 -4.69 -6.85 -4.32
CA THR A 55 -3.75 -6.99 -3.20
C THR A 55 -3.05 -5.67 -2.89
N GLU A 56 -2.57 -5.50 -1.64
CA GLU A 56 -1.81 -4.32 -1.24
C GLU A 56 -0.56 -4.16 -2.11
N GLU A 57 0.18 -5.24 -2.40
CA GLU A 57 1.38 -5.17 -3.22
C GLU A 57 1.10 -4.79 -4.67
N ALA A 58 0.00 -5.28 -5.26
CA ALA A 58 -0.36 -4.91 -6.63
C ALA A 58 -0.65 -3.41 -6.74
N PHE A 59 -1.44 -2.85 -5.82
CA PHE A 59 -1.69 -1.40 -5.78
C PHE A 59 -0.42 -0.61 -5.47
N GLN A 60 0.41 -1.08 -4.56
CA GLN A 60 1.69 -0.45 -4.24
C GLN A 60 2.61 -0.41 -5.47
N GLY A 61 2.76 -1.52 -6.19
CA GLY A 61 3.55 -1.59 -7.41
C GLY A 61 3.05 -0.65 -8.51
N ARG A 62 1.73 -0.55 -8.69
CA ARG A 62 1.12 0.41 -9.63
C ARG A 62 1.32 1.86 -9.17
N PHE A 63 1.18 2.13 -7.87
CA PHE A 63 1.42 3.46 -7.32
C PHE A 63 2.88 3.89 -7.50
N ASP A 64 3.83 3.00 -7.23
CA ASP A 64 5.26 3.24 -7.42
C ASP A 64 5.63 3.44 -8.90
N ALA A 65 4.93 2.77 -9.83
CA ALA A 65 5.06 3.04 -11.26
C ALA A 65 4.45 4.39 -11.64
N PHE A 66 3.27 4.72 -11.10
CA PHE A 66 2.55 5.97 -11.34
C PHE A 66 3.37 7.20 -10.92
N ILE A 67 4.02 7.18 -9.76
CA ILE A 67 4.87 8.31 -9.30
C ILE A 67 6.18 8.47 -10.08
N LYS A 68 6.61 7.43 -10.80
CA LYS A 68 7.84 7.45 -11.61
C LYS A 68 7.58 7.91 -13.04
N GLN A 69 6.33 8.01 -13.47
CA GLN A 69 6.02 8.55 -14.79
C GLN A 69 6.33 10.06 -14.81
N PRO A 70 7.13 10.54 -15.78
CA PRO A 70 7.26 11.98 -16.00
C PRO A 70 5.90 12.54 -16.41
N ALA A 71 5.55 13.69 -15.82
CA ALA A 71 4.32 14.43 -16.13
C ALA A 71 4.28 14.92 -17.58
#